data_AF-A0A7W0QN09-F1
#
_entry.id   AF-A0A7W0QN09-F1
#
_cell.length_a   1.000
_cell.length_b   1.000
_cell.length_c   1.000
_cell.angle_alpha   90.00
_cell.angle_beta   90.00
_cell.angle_gamma   90.00
#
_symmetry.space_group_name_H-M   'P 1'
#
loop_
_entity.id
_entity.type
_entity.pdbx_description
1 polymer ?
#
loop_
_entity_poly.entity_id
_entity_poly.type
_entity_poly.pdbx_seq_one_letter_code
_entity_poly.pdbx_strand_id
1 'polypeptide(L)'
;VLWNMYLKGTRQTERGATAAVKAYAIAANQHDPLTVKKLVNMLLNSGVEVHQAKAQFFADGRVYGPGSFVVTTAQPKQGLVRWMLGRTFYPDNTYTRDLKGDPIRPYDMSTDTFGEFMGVRSDPVSEKITAELVKLTAHVPMTASVAASAPNGYVLSAKLNDSHRAVHLLLDKGVAVRRVPGGAGFTPGDFIVSGSAAVLADVAKQTGVEFTAAAATPPDAYEVRKPRIAMFQRYGGGNMDEGWTRLMFEQFSVPFKSLMDAEIKAGGLDAKFDVIVLPADSVAAMTGDRPANAPPDNTPAEYRSGFGADGLKALEAFVQKGGTLVTFGQAGDLAIQRFTLPLRNVVAGLASKEFWSPGSTLRVRFDTSNPIAYGMPAEGLALFMAGGQVYEVTSTDRSQDVEVISTYVDRDILQSGWLLGEQVIAKKAGAVTVKYGAGKVVLFGFRPQHRDQTHGTFKLVFNALLNGPTGARASTTTSQQR
;
A
#
# COMPACT_ATOMS: atom_id res chain seq x y z
N VAL A 1 21.58 28.32 22.56
CA VAL A 1 20.64 27.37 21.91
C VAL A 1 19.40 28.06 21.33
N LEU A 2 18.63 28.83 22.13
CA LEU A 2 17.40 29.50 21.66
C LEU A 2 17.62 30.44 20.46
N TRP A 3 18.66 31.28 20.50
CA TRP A 3 19.00 32.16 19.38
C TRP A 3 19.28 31.39 18.07
N ASN A 4 19.96 30.24 18.14
CA ASN A 4 20.21 29.41 16.96
C ASN A 4 18.91 28.82 16.39
N MET A 5 17.96 28.45 17.25
CA MET A 5 16.65 27.96 16.81
C MET A 5 15.81 29.07 16.18
N TYR A 6 15.84 30.28 16.76
CA TYR A 6 15.26 31.47 16.15
C TYR A 6 15.84 31.74 14.76
N LEU A 7 17.18 31.82 14.65
CA LEU A 7 17.86 32.03 13.37
C LEU A 7 17.55 30.92 12.37
N LYS A 8 17.48 29.67 12.79
CA LYS A 8 17.06 28.55 11.93
C LYS A 8 15.66 28.78 11.40
N GLY A 9 14.70 29.13 12.26
CA GLY A 9 13.32 29.40 11.87
C GLY A 9 13.22 30.57 10.88
N THR A 10 13.79 31.72 11.23
CA THR A 10 13.77 32.93 10.39
C THR A 10 14.39 32.67 9.01
N ARG A 11 15.58 32.06 8.96
CA ARG A 11 16.26 31.75 7.68
C ARG A 11 15.50 30.75 6.82
N GLN A 12 14.82 29.77 7.43
CA GLN A 12 13.96 28.84 6.70
C GLN A 12 12.73 29.54 6.11
N THR A 13 12.09 30.42 6.90
CA THR A 13 10.97 31.25 6.43
C THR A 13 11.39 32.15 5.26
N GLU A 14 12.50 32.87 5.38
CA GLU A 14 13.06 33.74 4.31
C GLU A 14 13.40 32.94 3.05
N ARG A 15 14.02 31.77 3.22
CA ARG A 15 14.32 30.85 2.11
C ARG A 15 13.05 30.38 1.42
N GLY A 16 12.00 30.06 2.17
CA GLY A 16 10.70 29.69 1.59
C GLY A 16 10.07 30.83 0.82
N ALA A 17 10.08 32.04 1.38
CA ALA A 17 9.52 33.23 0.73
C ALA A 17 10.21 33.55 -0.61
N THR A 18 11.50 33.25 -0.73
CA THR A 18 12.32 33.52 -1.94
C THR A 18 12.46 32.32 -2.88
N ALA A 19 12.12 31.10 -2.45
CA ALA A 19 12.22 29.88 -3.26
C ALA A 19 11.35 29.94 -4.53
N ALA A 20 11.73 29.16 -5.55
CA ALA A 20 10.94 29.02 -6.79
C ALA A 20 9.55 28.42 -6.54
N VAL A 21 9.44 27.49 -5.58
CA VAL A 21 8.16 26.94 -5.12
C VAL A 21 7.73 27.71 -3.86
N LYS A 22 6.64 28.48 -3.98
CA LYS A 22 6.08 29.33 -2.92
C LYS A 22 5.10 28.59 -2.03
N ALA A 23 4.43 27.58 -2.56
CA ALA A 23 3.50 26.75 -1.82
C ALA A 23 3.34 25.37 -2.47
N TYR A 24 2.70 24.47 -1.75
CA TYR A 24 2.10 23.26 -2.29
C TYR A 24 0.58 23.37 -2.16
N ALA A 25 -0.15 23.17 -3.26
CA ALA A 25 -1.60 23.10 -3.28
C ALA A 25 -2.03 21.62 -3.29
N ILE A 26 -2.99 21.27 -2.45
CA ILE A 26 -3.51 19.92 -2.29
C ILE A 26 -5.02 20.00 -2.47
N ALA A 27 -5.53 19.48 -3.58
CA ALA A 27 -6.97 19.41 -3.82
C ALA A 27 -7.65 18.56 -2.75
N ALA A 28 -8.81 18.98 -2.24
CA ALA A 28 -9.56 18.21 -1.25
C ALA A 28 -10.19 16.94 -1.84
N ASN A 29 -10.71 17.04 -3.07
CA ASN A 29 -11.42 15.97 -3.76
C ASN A 29 -10.45 15.21 -4.68
N GLN A 30 -9.58 14.40 -4.07
CA GLN A 30 -8.72 13.45 -4.79
C GLN A 30 -9.30 12.03 -4.75
N HIS A 31 -8.56 11.04 -5.25
CA HIS A 31 -9.00 9.65 -5.31
C HIS A 31 -9.47 9.10 -3.96
N ASP A 32 -8.76 9.41 -2.88
CA ASP A 32 -9.14 9.12 -1.50
C ASP A 32 -9.11 10.40 -0.64
N PRO A 33 -10.24 11.12 -0.51
CA PRO A 33 -10.34 12.35 0.26
C PRO A 33 -10.06 12.18 1.76
N LEU A 34 -10.29 10.99 2.33
CA LEU A 34 -9.96 10.73 3.73
C LEU A 34 -8.44 10.65 3.92
N THR A 35 -7.75 10.02 2.98
CA THR A 35 -6.28 9.99 2.98
C THR A 35 -5.68 11.39 2.77
N VAL A 36 -6.32 12.28 1.98
CA VAL A 36 -5.92 13.71 1.91
C VAL A 36 -5.98 14.37 3.29
N LYS A 37 -7.08 14.18 4.03
CA LYS A 37 -7.23 14.72 5.39
C LYS A 37 -6.18 14.13 6.35
N LYS A 38 -5.84 12.84 6.22
CA LYS A 38 -4.78 12.18 7.00
C LYS A 38 -3.42 12.82 6.74
N LEU A 39 -3.06 13.09 5.48
CA LEU A 39 -1.82 13.80 5.13
C LEU A 39 -1.80 15.20 5.78
N VAL A 40 -2.88 15.96 5.67
CA VAL A 40 -2.98 17.30 6.28
C VAL A 40 -2.82 17.23 7.81
N ASN A 41 -3.49 16.29 8.47
CA ASN A 41 -3.37 16.12 9.93
C ASN A 41 -1.95 15.69 10.34
N MET A 42 -1.26 14.89 9.53
CA MET A 42 0.15 14.55 9.75
C MET A 42 1.06 15.78 9.63
N LEU A 43 0.82 16.67 8.66
CA LEU A 43 1.55 17.94 8.54
C LEU A 43 1.32 18.82 9.78
N LEU A 44 0.07 18.96 10.23
CA LEU A 44 -0.28 19.70 11.44
C LEU A 44 0.42 19.14 12.69
N ASN A 45 0.42 17.81 12.86
CA ASN A 45 1.15 17.13 13.94
C ASN A 45 2.66 17.41 13.92
N SER A 46 3.21 17.66 12.74
CA SER A 46 4.64 17.99 12.56
C SER A 46 4.96 19.48 12.79
N GLY A 47 3.94 20.27 13.13
CA GLY A 47 4.01 21.72 13.31
C GLY A 47 4.12 22.50 12.01
N VAL A 48 3.72 21.90 10.87
CA VAL A 48 3.62 22.59 9.58
C VAL A 48 2.34 23.43 9.56
N GLU A 49 2.47 24.67 9.12
CA GLU A 49 1.33 25.55 8.91
C GLU A 49 0.61 25.18 7.62
N VAL A 50 -0.68 24.89 7.73
CA VAL A 50 -1.56 24.55 6.61
C VAL A 50 -2.74 25.51 6.60
N HIS A 51 -3.10 25.97 5.42
CA HIS A 51 -4.28 26.80 5.19
C HIS A 51 -5.31 26.04 4.37
N GLN A 52 -6.59 26.37 4.56
CA GLN A 52 -7.70 25.84 3.79
C GLN A 52 -8.39 26.96 3.00
N ALA A 53 -8.64 26.72 1.72
CA ALA A 53 -9.36 27.65 0.86
C ALA A 53 -10.86 27.62 1.13
N LYS A 54 -11.48 28.80 1.30
CA LYS A 54 -12.94 28.93 1.48
C LYS A 54 -13.72 28.87 0.17
N ALA A 55 -13.10 29.33 -0.91
CA ALA A 55 -13.66 29.32 -2.25
C ALA A 55 -12.71 28.65 -3.24
N GLN A 56 -13.18 28.47 -4.48
CA GLN A 56 -12.32 28.04 -5.57
C GLN A 56 -11.18 29.05 -5.80
N PHE A 57 -9.99 28.55 -6.13
CA PHE A 57 -8.88 29.38 -6.58
C PHE A 57 -8.13 28.77 -7.75
N PHE A 58 -7.36 29.61 -8.43
CA PHE A 58 -6.50 29.24 -9.53
C PHE A 58 -5.05 29.38 -9.09
N ALA A 59 -4.23 28.38 -9.40
CA ALA A 59 -2.79 28.44 -9.16
C ALA A 59 -2.01 27.71 -10.28
N ASP A 60 -1.05 28.38 -10.92
CA ASP A 60 -0.20 27.88 -12.01
C ASP A 60 -1.01 27.17 -13.12
N GLY A 61 -2.12 27.79 -13.55
CA GLY A 61 -3.01 27.27 -14.59
C GLY A 61 -3.91 26.10 -14.15
N ARG A 62 -3.97 25.79 -12.86
CA ARG A 62 -4.80 24.71 -12.28
C ARG A 62 -5.90 25.27 -11.40
N VAL A 63 -7.00 24.53 -11.29
CA VAL A 63 -8.17 24.90 -10.49
C VAL A 63 -8.24 24.03 -9.23
N TYR A 64 -8.45 24.67 -8.09
CA TYR A 64 -8.63 24.01 -6.80
C TYR A 64 -9.97 24.43 -6.22
N GLY A 65 -10.85 23.46 -5.96
CA GLY A 65 -12.18 23.72 -5.40
C GLY A 65 -12.13 24.13 -3.91
N PRO A 66 -13.27 24.60 -3.37
CA PRO A 66 -13.42 24.90 -1.94
C PRO A 66 -12.96 23.73 -1.06
N GLY A 67 -12.36 24.05 0.09
CA GLY A 67 -11.85 23.07 1.04
C GLY A 67 -10.46 22.53 0.70
N SER A 68 -9.89 22.85 -0.47
CA SER A 68 -8.51 22.51 -0.82
C SER A 68 -7.50 23.17 0.12
N PHE A 69 -6.34 22.56 0.27
CA PHE A 69 -5.32 22.97 1.22
C PHE A 69 -4.14 23.64 0.54
N VAL A 70 -3.53 24.60 1.24
CA VAL A 70 -2.35 25.33 0.80
C VAL A 70 -1.31 25.28 1.91
N VAL A 71 -0.14 24.75 1.58
CA VAL A 71 1.02 24.68 2.48
C VAL A 71 2.09 25.62 1.94
N THR A 72 2.20 26.81 2.52
CA THR A 72 3.19 27.80 2.09
C THR A 72 4.60 27.35 2.45
N THR A 73 5.59 27.63 1.62
CA THR A 73 6.99 27.31 1.96
C THR A 73 7.62 28.35 2.87
N ALA A 74 7.06 29.57 2.92
CA ALA A 74 7.47 30.67 3.79
C ALA A 74 7.08 30.45 5.26
N GLN A 75 7.66 29.43 5.90
CA GLN A 75 7.45 29.08 7.30
C GLN A 75 8.70 28.41 7.91
N PRO A 76 8.85 28.35 9.26
CA PRO A 76 10.03 27.77 9.90
C PRO A 76 10.32 26.31 9.52
N LYS A 77 9.28 25.58 9.09
CA LYS A 77 9.33 24.17 8.67
C LYS A 77 9.55 23.99 7.16
N GLN A 78 10.01 25.01 6.43
CA GLN A 78 10.22 24.97 4.98
C GLN A 78 10.95 23.71 4.49
N GLY A 79 12.07 23.34 5.12
CA GLY A 79 12.80 22.13 4.77
C GLY A 79 11.95 20.87 4.85
N LEU A 80 11.16 20.71 5.93
CA LEU A 80 10.26 19.56 6.10
C LEU A 80 9.17 19.54 5.03
N VAL A 81 8.53 20.69 4.77
CA VAL A 81 7.50 20.83 3.73
C VAL A 81 8.06 20.41 2.36
N ARG A 82 9.26 20.88 2.01
CA ARG A 82 9.93 20.50 0.76
C ARG A 82 10.13 18.99 0.66
N TRP A 83 10.60 18.34 1.70
CA TRP A 83 10.88 16.90 1.66
C TRP A 83 9.60 16.06 1.64
N MET A 84 8.57 16.44 2.40
CA MET A 84 7.32 15.66 2.50
C MET A 84 6.37 15.80 1.30
N LEU A 85 6.39 16.95 0.62
CA LEU A 85 5.45 17.27 -0.47
C LEU A 85 6.14 17.45 -1.82
N GLY A 86 7.43 17.81 -1.83
CA GLY A 86 8.17 18.03 -3.06
C GLY A 86 8.72 16.74 -3.65
N ARG A 87 8.71 16.69 -4.99
CA ARG A 87 9.45 15.68 -5.75
C ARG A 87 10.94 15.78 -5.42
N THR A 88 11.56 14.65 -5.14
CA THR A 88 12.98 14.56 -4.77
C THR A 88 13.73 13.76 -5.81
N PHE A 89 14.83 14.29 -6.33
CA PHE A 89 15.82 13.51 -7.07
C PHE A 89 17.06 13.38 -6.20
N TYR A 90 17.40 12.15 -5.84
CA TYR A 90 18.56 11.88 -5.03
C TYR A 90 19.83 12.23 -5.83
N PRO A 91 20.83 12.89 -5.21
CA PRO A 91 22.04 13.25 -5.92
C PRO A 91 22.77 12.01 -6.44
N ASP A 92 23.14 12.02 -7.71
CA ASP A 92 23.96 11.01 -8.33
C ASP A 92 25.32 11.63 -8.72
N ASN A 93 26.28 11.61 -7.79
CA ASN A 93 27.56 12.30 -7.92
C ASN A 93 28.67 11.66 -7.06
N THR A 94 29.83 12.32 -6.96
CA THR A 94 31.01 11.81 -6.23
C THR A 94 30.81 11.65 -4.72
N TYR A 95 29.77 12.22 -4.11
CA TYR A 95 29.45 12.03 -2.70
C TYR A 95 28.55 10.82 -2.46
N THR A 96 27.82 10.38 -3.49
CA THR A 96 26.90 9.24 -3.44
C THR A 96 27.43 8.02 -4.19
N ARG A 97 28.68 8.08 -4.66
CA ARG A 97 29.40 6.98 -5.31
C ARG A 97 30.74 6.74 -4.65
N ASP A 98 31.15 5.47 -4.59
CA ASP A 98 32.48 5.10 -4.09
C ASP A 98 33.57 5.32 -5.14
N LEU A 99 34.83 5.00 -4.80
CA LEU A 99 35.98 5.17 -5.70
C LEU A 99 35.90 4.32 -6.98
N LYS A 100 35.10 3.25 -6.99
CA LYS A 100 34.86 2.39 -8.16
C LYS A 100 33.64 2.85 -8.94
N GLY A 101 32.95 3.91 -8.50
CA GLY A 101 31.71 4.41 -9.07
C GLY A 101 30.47 3.62 -8.68
N ASP A 102 30.55 2.70 -7.71
CA ASP A 102 29.39 1.98 -7.20
C ASP A 102 28.51 2.93 -6.37
N PRO A 103 27.18 2.86 -6.48
CA PRO A 103 26.31 3.69 -5.67
C PRO A 103 26.47 3.33 -4.18
N ILE A 104 26.64 4.36 -3.36
CA ILE A 104 26.69 4.23 -1.90
C ILE A 104 25.26 4.21 -1.38
N ARG A 105 24.97 3.26 -0.49
CA ARG A 105 23.65 3.13 0.11
C ARG A 105 23.28 4.38 0.93
N PRO A 106 22.11 5.03 0.66
CA PRO A 106 21.58 6.04 1.56
C PRO A 106 21.43 5.48 2.97
N TYR A 107 21.48 6.34 3.99
CA TYR A 107 21.26 5.93 5.38
C TYR A 107 19.93 5.17 5.54
N ASP A 108 18.87 5.64 4.88
CA ASP A 108 17.55 5.00 4.90
C ASP A 108 16.91 4.87 3.50
N MET A 109 16.36 5.97 2.97
CA MET A 109 15.66 6.03 1.67
C MET A 109 16.22 7.15 0.79
N SER A 110 15.99 7.06 -0.52
CA SER A 110 16.33 8.13 -1.47
C SER A 110 15.27 9.23 -1.56
N THR A 111 14.08 9.01 -1.01
CA THR A 111 13.04 10.05 -0.88
C THR A 111 12.19 9.85 0.38
N ASP A 112 11.60 10.93 0.88
CA ASP A 112 10.64 11.00 1.98
C ASP A 112 9.37 11.78 1.58
N THR A 113 8.97 11.70 0.30
CA THR A 113 7.81 12.43 -0.23
C THR A 113 6.50 11.75 0.18
N PHE A 114 6.02 12.01 1.40
CA PHE A 114 4.79 11.44 1.96
C PHE A 114 3.54 11.64 1.10
N GLY A 115 3.41 12.76 0.36
CA GLY A 115 2.31 12.92 -0.59
C GLY A 115 2.26 11.76 -1.60
N GLU A 116 3.42 11.38 -2.12
CA GLU A 116 3.55 10.26 -3.07
C GLU A 116 3.28 8.90 -2.39
N PHE A 117 3.79 8.68 -1.17
CA PHE A 117 3.54 7.44 -0.42
C PHE A 117 2.05 7.25 -0.16
N MET A 118 1.35 8.33 0.19
CA MET A 118 -0.07 8.29 0.52
C MET A 118 -0.98 8.31 -0.73
N GLY A 119 -0.42 8.47 -1.93
CA GLY A 119 -1.23 8.62 -3.15
C GLY A 119 -2.00 9.96 -3.19
N VAL A 120 -1.49 10.98 -2.50
CA VAL A 120 -2.06 12.33 -2.45
C VAL A 120 -1.17 13.27 -3.24
N ARG A 121 -1.71 13.79 -4.34
CA ARG A 121 -1.01 14.77 -5.17
C ARG A 121 -0.86 16.07 -4.39
N SER A 122 0.36 16.57 -4.34
CA SER A 122 0.71 17.89 -3.82
C SER A 122 1.40 18.67 -4.94
N ASP A 123 0.73 19.70 -5.41
CA ASP A 123 1.09 20.42 -6.61
C ASP A 123 2.00 21.61 -6.22
N PRO A 124 3.26 21.67 -6.67
CA PRO A 124 4.10 22.83 -6.40
C PRO A 124 3.53 24.05 -7.13
N VAL A 125 3.43 25.17 -6.41
CA VAL A 125 2.93 26.44 -6.91
C VAL A 125 4.05 27.48 -6.84
N SER A 126 4.34 28.11 -7.96
CA SER A 126 5.37 29.14 -8.13
C SER A 126 4.83 30.56 -7.94
N GLU A 127 3.54 30.78 -8.24
CA GLU A 127 2.92 32.07 -8.03
C GLU A 127 2.43 32.30 -6.58
N LYS A 128 2.17 33.57 -6.26
CA LYS A 128 1.57 33.93 -4.98
C LYS A 128 0.07 33.60 -5.03
N ILE A 129 -0.38 32.77 -4.11
CA ILE A 129 -1.81 32.45 -3.97
C ILE A 129 -2.55 33.65 -3.37
N THR A 130 -3.55 34.15 -4.07
CA THR A 130 -4.39 35.32 -3.68
C THR A 130 -5.77 34.93 -3.16
N ALA A 131 -6.02 33.63 -2.97
CA ALA A 131 -7.28 33.10 -2.45
C ALA A 131 -7.55 33.51 -1.00
N GLU A 132 -8.83 33.51 -0.61
CA GLU A 132 -9.21 33.57 0.80
C GLU A 132 -8.85 32.24 1.49
N LEU A 133 -7.83 32.31 2.35
CA LEU A 133 -7.24 31.19 3.04
C LEU A 133 -7.45 31.31 4.55
N VAL A 134 -7.87 30.23 5.20
CA VAL A 134 -7.98 30.14 6.66
C VAL A 134 -6.92 29.20 7.20
N LYS A 135 -6.07 29.69 8.11
CA LYS A 135 -5.08 28.86 8.80
C LYS A 135 -5.78 27.82 9.67
N LEU A 136 -5.37 26.56 9.54
CA LEU A 136 -5.86 25.48 10.38
C LEU A 136 -5.17 25.54 11.75
N THR A 137 -5.97 25.50 12.82
CA THR A 137 -5.51 25.48 14.22
C THR A 137 -5.80 24.17 14.93
N ALA A 138 -6.54 23.27 14.28
CA ALA A 138 -6.89 21.95 14.75
C ALA A 138 -6.89 20.96 13.57
N HIS A 139 -6.95 19.67 13.87
CA HIS A 139 -7.09 18.63 12.85
C HIS A 139 -8.35 18.82 12.01
N VAL A 140 -8.22 18.51 10.73
CA VAL A 140 -9.35 18.41 9.81
C VAL A 140 -10.20 17.21 10.26
N PRO A 141 -11.49 17.41 10.55
CA PRO A 141 -12.35 16.34 11.02
C PRO A 141 -12.66 15.33 9.92
N MET A 142 -12.67 14.06 10.30
CA MET A 142 -13.19 12.95 9.48
C MET A 142 -14.72 12.91 9.63
N THR A 143 -15.39 13.81 8.92
CA THR A 143 -16.86 13.87 8.88
C THR A 143 -17.43 12.69 8.11
N ALA A 144 -18.38 12.00 8.70
CA ALA A 144 -19.11 10.89 8.08
C ALA A 144 -20.58 11.27 7.89
N SER A 145 -21.24 10.61 6.94
CA SER A 145 -22.66 10.74 6.70
C SER A 145 -23.28 9.37 6.42
N VAL A 146 -24.55 9.20 6.77
CA VAL A 146 -25.35 8.02 6.42
C VAL A 146 -26.62 8.53 5.76
N ALA A 147 -26.92 8.04 4.56
CA ALA A 147 -28.14 8.42 3.86
C ALA A 147 -29.38 8.09 4.72
N ALA A 148 -30.39 8.97 4.70
CA ALA A 148 -31.59 8.79 5.53
C ALA A 148 -32.43 7.56 5.11
N SER A 149 -32.32 7.13 3.85
CA SER A 149 -32.99 5.96 3.31
C SER A 149 -32.12 5.31 2.24
N ALA A 150 -32.09 3.97 2.23
CA ALA A 150 -31.31 3.18 1.28
C ALA A 150 -31.98 1.80 1.04
N PRO A 151 -33.08 1.74 0.27
CA PRO A 151 -33.86 0.51 0.09
C PRO A 151 -33.06 -0.63 -0.55
N ASN A 152 -32.02 -0.32 -1.33
CA ASN A 152 -31.13 -1.31 -1.96
C ASN A 152 -29.83 -1.56 -1.16
N GLY A 153 -29.75 -1.04 0.07
CA GLY A 153 -28.55 -1.06 0.91
C GLY A 153 -27.66 0.17 0.73
N TYR A 154 -26.64 0.27 1.57
CA TYR A 154 -25.69 1.39 1.60
C TYR A 154 -24.40 1.03 0.88
N VAL A 155 -23.88 1.95 0.08
CA VAL A 155 -22.62 1.82 -0.64
C VAL A 155 -21.49 2.43 0.18
N LEU A 156 -20.38 1.69 0.30
CA LEU A 156 -19.10 2.22 0.74
C LEU A 156 -18.13 2.12 -0.44
N SER A 157 -17.57 3.26 -0.82
CA SER A 157 -16.65 3.36 -1.97
C SER A 157 -15.39 2.53 -1.75
N ALA A 158 -15.02 1.70 -2.73
CA ALA A 158 -13.78 0.92 -2.72
C ALA A 158 -12.53 1.81 -2.77
N LYS A 159 -12.66 3.07 -3.21
CA LYS A 159 -11.53 4.00 -3.35
C LYS A 159 -10.94 4.41 -2.01
N LEU A 160 -11.73 4.36 -0.94
CA LEU A 160 -11.33 4.77 0.39
C LEU A 160 -10.64 3.62 1.12
N ASN A 161 -9.44 3.87 1.66
CA ASN A 161 -8.81 2.92 2.57
C ASN A 161 -9.71 2.63 3.77
N ASP A 162 -10.34 3.66 4.35
CA ASP A 162 -11.21 3.53 5.54
C ASP A 162 -12.50 2.75 5.29
N SER A 163 -12.95 2.58 4.04
CA SER A 163 -14.06 1.66 3.73
C SER A 163 -13.72 0.23 4.11
N HIS A 164 -12.45 -0.18 4.00
CA HIS A 164 -12.02 -1.53 4.40
C HIS A 164 -12.06 -1.69 5.92
N ARG A 165 -11.66 -0.65 6.67
CA ARG A 165 -11.84 -0.61 8.14
C ARG A 165 -13.32 -0.69 8.52
N ALA A 166 -14.19 0.06 7.83
CA ALA A 166 -15.62 -0.01 8.05
C ALA A 166 -16.17 -1.44 7.80
N VAL A 167 -15.73 -2.09 6.72
CA VAL A 167 -16.10 -3.48 6.41
C VAL A 167 -15.68 -4.43 7.53
N HIS A 168 -14.45 -4.34 8.04
CA HIS A 168 -14.03 -5.20 9.15
C HIS A 168 -14.87 -4.99 10.42
N LEU A 169 -15.14 -3.73 10.79
CA LEU A 169 -16.00 -3.40 11.94
C LEU A 169 -17.44 -3.91 11.77
N LEU A 170 -17.97 -3.86 10.54
CA LEU A 170 -19.33 -4.34 10.23
C LEU A 170 -19.40 -5.87 10.29
N LEU A 171 -18.42 -6.57 9.71
CA LEU A 171 -18.33 -8.03 9.79
C LEU A 171 -18.18 -8.51 11.23
N ASP A 172 -17.42 -7.80 12.07
CA ASP A 172 -17.29 -8.10 13.50
C ASP A 172 -18.61 -7.93 14.27
N LYS A 173 -19.48 -7.02 13.80
CA LYS A 173 -20.84 -6.82 14.34
C LYS A 173 -21.89 -7.74 13.69
N GLY A 174 -21.48 -8.69 12.83
CA GLY A 174 -22.39 -9.62 12.15
C GLY A 174 -23.25 -8.98 11.06
N VAL A 175 -22.89 -7.78 10.57
CA VAL A 175 -23.60 -7.13 9.47
C VAL A 175 -23.18 -7.77 8.15
N ALA A 176 -24.16 -8.11 7.31
CA ALA A 176 -23.91 -8.65 5.99
C ALA A 176 -23.23 -7.60 5.09
N VAL A 177 -22.09 -7.98 4.52
CA VAL A 177 -21.35 -7.18 3.54
C VAL A 177 -21.33 -7.94 2.22
N ARG A 178 -21.68 -7.25 1.14
CA ARG A 178 -21.49 -7.72 -0.23
C ARG A 178 -20.49 -6.83 -0.95
N ARG A 179 -19.87 -7.35 -2.00
CA ARG A 179 -18.93 -6.63 -2.83
C ARG A 179 -19.33 -6.72 -4.29
N VAL A 180 -19.19 -5.61 -5.01
CA VAL A 180 -19.66 -5.45 -6.38
C VAL A 180 -18.45 -5.51 -7.32
N PRO A 181 -18.41 -6.41 -8.32
CA PRO A 181 -17.31 -6.45 -9.29
C PRO A 181 -17.28 -5.22 -10.23
N GLY A 182 -18.42 -4.52 -10.36
CA GLY A 182 -18.60 -3.31 -11.17
C GLY A 182 -19.98 -3.30 -11.83
N GLY A 183 -20.22 -2.33 -12.72
CA GLY A 183 -21.47 -2.21 -13.48
C GLY A 183 -22.59 -1.49 -12.71
N ALA A 184 -23.72 -1.22 -13.38
CA ALA A 184 -24.93 -0.62 -12.79
C ALA A 184 -24.70 0.65 -11.94
N GLY A 185 -23.70 1.48 -12.30
CA GLY A 185 -23.36 2.71 -11.58
C GLY A 185 -22.42 2.54 -10.38
N PHE A 186 -21.96 1.31 -10.10
CA PHE A 186 -20.98 1.02 -9.05
C PHE A 186 -19.55 1.07 -9.58
N THR A 187 -18.63 1.53 -8.73
CA THR A 187 -17.19 1.39 -8.99
C THR A 187 -16.78 -0.07 -8.71
N PRO A 188 -15.90 -0.67 -9.54
CA PRO A 188 -15.35 -1.99 -9.26
C PRO A 188 -14.78 -2.11 -7.85
N GLY A 189 -15.33 -3.07 -7.10
CA GLY A 189 -14.97 -3.40 -5.74
C GLY A 189 -15.76 -2.69 -4.65
N ASP A 190 -16.74 -1.85 -4.98
CA ASP A 190 -17.59 -1.17 -3.99
C ASP A 190 -18.26 -2.18 -3.06
N PHE A 191 -18.47 -1.78 -1.81
CA PHE A 191 -19.15 -2.60 -0.82
C PHE A 191 -20.60 -2.18 -0.68
N ILE A 192 -21.50 -3.16 -0.50
CA ILE A 192 -22.90 -2.92 -0.14
C ILE A 192 -23.18 -3.56 1.20
N VAL A 193 -23.79 -2.78 2.09
CA VAL A 193 -24.13 -3.23 3.44
C VAL A 193 -25.58 -2.94 3.77
N SER A 194 -26.18 -3.84 4.55
CA SER A 194 -27.53 -3.70 5.06
C SER A 194 -27.50 -3.98 6.56
N GLY A 195 -27.60 -2.92 7.37
CA GLY A 195 -27.55 -3.01 8.83
C GLY A 195 -28.47 -1.98 9.47
N SER A 196 -28.64 -2.08 10.80
CA SER A 196 -29.44 -1.10 11.53
C SER A 196 -28.81 0.29 11.47
N ALA A 197 -29.65 1.34 11.43
CA ALA A 197 -29.18 2.72 11.36
C ALA A 197 -28.18 3.08 12.48
N ALA A 198 -28.40 2.55 13.69
CA ALA A 198 -27.50 2.77 14.83
C ALA A 198 -26.10 2.18 14.60
N VAL A 199 -26.00 0.95 14.09
CA VAL A 199 -24.71 0.30 13.81
C VAL A 199 -23.98 1.01 12.68
N LEU A 200 -24.69 1.36 11.60
CA LEU A 200 -24.08 2.05 10.46
C LEU A 200 -23.60 3.45 10.85
N ALA A 201 -24.37 4.20 11.65
CA ALA A 201 -23.97 5.53 12.13
C ALA A 201 -22.74 5.48 13.06
N ASP A 202 -22.65 4.47 13.93
CA ASP A 202 -21.47 4.25 14.78
C ASP A 202 -20.21 3.95 13.94
N VAL A 203 -20.30 3.02 12.98
CA VAL A 203 -19.16 2.68 12.11
C VAL A 203 -18.77 3.86 11.23
N ALA A 204 -19.73 4.58 10.65
CA ALA A 204 -19.49 5.79 9.88
C ALA A 204 -18.70 6.81 10.71
N LYS A 205 -19.14 7.10 11.95
CA LYS A 205 -18.46 8.02 12.86
C LYS A 205 -17.02 7.59 13.20
N GLN A 206 -16.77 6.30 13.39
CA GLN A 206 -15.43 5.78 13.73
C GLN A 206 -14.44 5.85 12.56
N THR A 207 -14.94 5.78 11.32
CA THR A 207 -14.14 5.62 10.11
C THR A 207 -14.07 6.88 9.25
N GLY A 208 -15.03 7.80 9.39
CA GLY A 208 -15.17 8.95 8.50
C GLY A 208 -15.78 8.61 7.14
N VAL A 209 -16.20 7.36 6.92
CA VAL A 209 -16.72 6.89 5.63
C VAL A 209 -18.17 7.33 5.46
N GLU A 210 -18.50 7.78 4.25
CA GLU A 210 -19.88 8.07 3.86
C GLU A 210 -20.60 6.81 3.40
N PHE A 211 -21.82 6.61 3.90
CA PHE A 211 -22.71 5.51 3.56
C PHE A 211 -23.80 6.07 2.67
N THR A 212 -23.61 5.96 1.35
CA THR A 212 -24.55 6.50 0.37
C THR A 212 -25.62 5.46 0.01
N ALA A 213 -26.80 5.91 -0.42
CA ALA A 213 -27.84 4.97 -0.82
C ALA A 213 -27.48 4.31 -2.17
N ALA A 214 -27.57 2.98 -2.25
CA ALA A 214 -27.40 2.27 -3.51
C ALA A 214 -28.55 2.59 -4.47
N ALA A 215 -28.23 3.06 -5.67
CA ALA A 215 -29.22 3.40 -6.69
C ALA A 215 -30.00 2.18 -7.20
N ALA A 216 -29.38 1.00 -7.20
CA ALA A 216 -29.98 -0.26 -7.60
C ALA A 216 -29.38 -1.43 -6.79
N THR A 217 -30.00 -2.60 -6.87
CA THR A 217 -29.39 -3.83 -6.38
C THR A 217 -28.50 -4.43 -7.47
N PRO A 218 -27.17 -4.55 -7.26
CA PRO A 218 -26.29 -5.15 -8.27
C PRO A 218 -26.49 -6.66 -8.36
N PRO A 219 -26.69 -7.20 -9.58
CA PRO A 219 -26.95 -8.63 -9.78
C PRO A 219 -25.75 -9.51 -9.44
N ASP A 220 -24.53 -9.03 -9.71
CA ASP A 220 -23.29 -9.82 -9.57
C ASP A 220 -22.55 -9.56 -8.25
N ALA A 221 -23.20 -8.94 -7.27
CA ALA A 221 -22.60 -8.72 -5.97
C ALA A 221 -22.50 -10.03 -5.18
N TYR A 222 -21.32 -10.29 -4.62
CA TYR A 222 -21.03 -11.51 -3.87
C TYR A 222 -20.80 -11.20 -2.39
N GLU A 223 -21.09 -12.17 -1.54
CA GLU A 223 -20.88 -12.07 -0.10
C GLU A 223 -19.39 -11.90 0.23
N VAL A 224 -19.09 -10.99 1.16
CA VAL A 224 -17.78 -10.87 1.80
C VAL A 224 -17.87 -11.53 3.17
N ARG A 225 -17.07 -12.57 3.39
CA ARG A 225 -16.99 -13.25 4.68
C ARG A 225 -15.87 -12.67 5.52
N LYS A 226 -16.00 -12.78 6.85
CA LYS A 226 -14.91 -12.45 7.78
C LYS A 226 -13.74 -13.41 7.54
N PRO A 227 -12.57 -12.92 7.05
CA PRO A 227 -11.46 -13.80 6.72
C PRO A 227 -10.72 -14.26 7.99
N ARG A 228 -10.25 -15.51 7.99
CA ARG A 228 -9.35 -16.04 9.02
C ARG A 228 -7.91 -15.77 8.59
N ILE A 229 -7.35 -14.68 9.09
CA ILE A 229 -6.02 -14.20 8.65
C ILE A 229 -4.95 -14.64 9.66
N ALA A 230 -3.86 -15.16 9.13
CA ALA A 230 -2.61 -15.37 9.85
C ALA A 230 -1.51 -14.48 9.29
N MET A 231 -0.62 -13.99 10.16
CA MET A 231 0.58 -13.26 9.77
C MET A 231 1.80 -13.94 10.35
N PHE A 232 2.75 -14.31 9.50
CA PHE A 232 3.96 -14.98 9.95
C PHE A 232 4.80 -14.05 10.82
N GLN A 233 5.16 -14.57 11.99
CA GLN A 233 6.05 -13.92 12.93
C GLN A 233 7.16 -14.91 13.29
N ARG A 234 8.39 -14.42 13.32
CA ARG A 234 9.55 -15.19 13.77
C ARG A 234 10.23 -14.53 14.96
N TYR A 235 10.99 -15.32 15.71
CA TYR A 235 11.96 -14.86 16.70
C TYR A 235 13.25 -14.32 16.03
N GLY A 236 14.33 -14.12 16.80
CA GLY A 236 15.63 -13.68 16.29
C GLY A 236 15.69 -12.18 15.96
N GLY A 237 15.41 -11.33 16.96
CA GLY A 237 15.35 -9.86 16.80
C GLY A 237 14.05 -9.34 16.18
N GLY A 238 13.10 -10.24 15.90
CA GLY A 238 11.83 -9.94 15.25
C GLY A 238 11.96 -9.68 13.75
N ASN A 239 10.87 -9.21 13.14
CA ASN A 239 10.82 -8.74 11.76
C ASN A 239 10.17 -7.35 11.76
N MET A 240 10.92 -6.31 11.38
CA MET A 240 10.39 -4.94 11.36
C MET A 240 9.17 -4.81 10.44
N ASP A 241 9.18 -5.50 9.30
CA ASP A 241 8.10 -5.44 8.32
C ASP A 241 6.81 -6.09 8.86
N GLU A 242 6.95 -7.16 9.66
CA GLU A 242 5.84 -7.76 10.41
C GLU A 242 5.25 -6.74 11.39
N GLY A 243 6.08 -6.07 12.18
CA GLY A 243 5.62 -5.04 13.13
C GLY A 243 4.88 -3.88 12.46
N TRP A 244 5.34 -3.42 11.30
CA TRP A 244 4.63 -2.40 10.52
C TRP A 244 3.32 -2.92 9.91
N THR A 245 3.31 -4.16 9.42
CA THR A 245 2.10 -4.81 8.90
C THR A 245 1.06 -4.96 10.01
N ARG A 246 1.50 -5.36 11.21
CA ARG A 246 0.68 -5.40 12.42
C ARG A 246 0.08 -4.04 12.76
N LEU A 247 0.88 -2.98 12.76
CA LEU A 247 0.40 -1.62 13.04
C LEU A 247 -0.72 -1.22 12.06
N MET A 248 -0.52 -1.47 10.76
CA MET A 248 -1.55 -1.22 9.74
C MET A 248 -2.81 -2.07 10.00
N PHE A 249 -2.66 -3.35 10.35
CA PHE A 249 -3.80 -4.21 10.67
C PHE A 249 -4.59 -3.71 11.87
N GLU A 250 -3.91 -3.29 12.94
CA GLU A 250 -4.54 -2.72 14.13
C GLU A 250 -5.26 -1.40 13.82
N GLN A 251 -4.62 -0.48 13.07
CA GLN A 251 -5.24 0.79 12.68
C GLN A 251 -6.48 0.62 11.79
N PHE A 252 -6.49 -0.40 10.93
CA PHE A 252 -7.59 -0.70 10.02
C PHE A 252 -8.53 -1.79 10.54
N SER A 253 -8.40 -2.17 11.82
CA SER A 253 -9.27 -3.15 12.48
C SER A 253 -9.32 -4.51 11.77
N VAL A 254 -8.23 -4.89 11.11
CA VAL A 254 -8.08 -6.20 10.47
C VAL A 254 -7.87 -7.26 11.56
N PRO A 255 -8.76 -8.27 11.69
CA PRO A 255 -8.55 -9.35 12.63
C PRO A 255 -7.47 -10.31 12.10
N PHE A 256 -6.45 -10.60 12.91
CA PHE A 256 -5.40 -11.56 12.54
C PHE A 256 -4.88 -12.35 13.74
N LYS A 257 -4.21 -13.46 13.46
CA LYS A 257 -3.41 -14.22 14.44
C LYS A 257 -1.94 -14.21 14.04
N SER A 258 -1.04 -14.02 15.00
CA SER A 258 0.38 -14.31 14.79
C SER A 258 0.57 -15.81 14.54
N LEU A 259 1.27 -16.14 13.47
CA LEU A 259 1.57 -17.50 13.05
C LEU A 259 3.07 -17.76 13.25
N MET A 260 3.41 -18.63 14.18
CA MET A 260 4.80 -18.97 14.52
C MET A 260 5.19 -20.31 13.88
N ASP A 261 6.50 -20.57 13.80
CA ASP A 261 7.08 -21.77 13.16
C ASP A 261 6.50 -23.09 13.65
N ALA A 262 6.27 -23.23 14.96
CA ALA A 262 5.73 -24.46 15.55
C ALA A 262 4.33 -24.79 15.00
N GLU A 263 3.48 -23.77 14.80
CA GLU A 263 2.15 -23.96 14.24
C GLU A 263 2.20 -24.23 12.74
N ILE A 264 3.12 -23.60 12.00
CA ILE A 264 3.34 -23.92 10.58
C ILE A 264 3.75 -25.38 10.43
N LYS A 265 4.72 -25.85 11.21
CA LYS A 265 5.22 -27.24 11.19
C LYS A 265 4.14 -28.25 11.59
N ALA A 266 3.23 -27.89 12.49
CA ALA A 266 2.11 -28.75 12.87
C ALA A 266 1.11 -28.98 11.72
N GLY A 267 1.10 -28.11 10.70
CA GLY A 267 0.23 -28.24 9.53
C GLY A 267 -1.26 -27.97 9.81
N GLY A 268 -2.13 -28.46 8.92
CA GLY A 268 -3.58 -28.24 9.02
C GLY A 268 -4.00 -26.76 8.94
N LEU A 269 -3.19 -25.96 8.24
CA LEU A 269 -3.35 -24.51 8.18
C LEU A 269 -4.65 -24.09 7.47
N ASP A 270 -5.11 -24.87 6.48
CA ASP A 270 -6.35 -24.64 5.72
C ASP A 270 -7.60 -24.72 6.60
N ALA A 271 -7.58 -25.60 7.61
CA ALA A 271 -8.65 -25.73 8.58
C ALA A 271 -8.72 -24.53 9.55
N LYS A 272 -7.69 -23.69 9.63
CA LYS A 272 -7.59 -22.57 10.58
C LYS A 272 -7.62 -21.21 9.93
N PHE A 273 -7.08 -21.09 8.72
CA PHE A 273 -6.83 -19.83 8.04
C PHE A 273 -7.35 -19.87 6.61
N ASP A 274 -7.71 -18.71 6.10
CA ASP A 274 -8.06 -18.49 4.69
C ASP A 274 -6.91 -17.76 3.98
N VAL A 275 -6.20 -16.90 4.72
CA VAL A 275 -5.08 -16.09 4.22
C VAL A 275 -3.90 -16.16 5.17
N ILE A 276 -2.71 -16.40 4.64
CA ILE A 276 -1.44 -16.30 5.36
C ILE A 276 -0.61 -15.20 4.71
N VAL A 277 -0.16 -14.23 5.51
CA VAL A 277 0.72 -13.14 5.09
C VAL A 277 2.15 -13.44 5.53
N LEU A 278 3.08 -13.36 4.59
CA LEU A 278 4.53 -13.37 4.82
C LEU A 278 5.06 -11.95 4.63
N PRO A 279 5.33 -11.22 5.74
CA PRO A 279 5.98 -9.92 5.68
C PRO A 279 7.36 -10.01 5.04
N ALA A 280 7.90 -8.89 4.57
CA ALA A 280 9.17 -8.91 3.83
C ALA A 280 10.31 -9.46 4.68
N ASP A 281 10.85 -10.60 4.28
CA ASP A 281 11.95 -11.27 4.95
C ASP A 281 12.71 -12.19 3.97
N SER A 282 13.96 -12.52 4.30
CA SER A 282 14.73 -13.44 3.46
C SER A 282 14.24 -14.88 3.60
N VAL A 283 14.38 -15.69 2.55
CA VAL A 283 14.07 -17.13 2.60
C VAL A 283 14.81 -17.82 3.75
N ALA A 284 16.08 -17.49 3.95
CA ALA A 284 16.90 -18.03 5.03
C ALA A 284 16.33 -17.71 6.42
N ALA A 285 15.92 -16.46 6.65
CA ALA A 285 15.35 -16.05 7.93
C ALA A 285 13.98 -16.70 8.21
N MET A 286 13.15 -16.90 7.18
CA MET A 286 11.86 -17.58 7.31
C MET A 286 12.00 -19.09 7.55
N THR A 287 12.89 -19.74 6.80
CA THR A 287 13.09 -21.20 6.88
C THR A 287 14.00 -21.62 8.03
N GLY A 288 14.83 -20.71 8.53
CA GLY A 288 15.90 -21.01 9.48
C GLY A 288 17.15 -21.59 8.81
N ASP A 289 17.21 -21.62 7.47
CA ASP A 289 18.36 -22.12 6.72
C ASP A 289 19.59 -21.25 7.03
N ARG A 290 20.63 -21.85 7.61
CA ARG A 290 21.90 -21.18 7.91
C ARG A 290 22.98 -21.62 6.92
N PRO A 291 23.86 -20.71 6.47
CA PRO A 291 25.05 -21.08 5.71
C PRO A 291 25.87 -22.13 6.48
N ALA A 292 26.53 -23.05 5.77
CA ALA A 292 27.36 -24.09 6.39
C ALA A 292 28.44 -23.54 7.33
N ASN A 293 28.94 -22.33 7.07
CA ASN A 293 29.96 -21.65 7.85
C ASN A 293 29.39 -20.68 8.91
N ALA A 294 28.07 -20.67 9.15
CA ALA A 294 27.49 -19.81 10.15
C ALA A 294 27.95 -20.23 11.56
N PRO A 295 28.26 -19.28 12.46
CA PRO A 295 28.58 -19.62 13.84
C PRO A 295 27.41 -20.37 14.49
N PRO A 296 27.68 -21.19 15.54
CA PRO A 296 26.64 -21.90 16.28
C PRO A 296 25.53 -20.96 16.73
N ASP A 297 24.29 -21.43 16.64
CA ASP A 297 23.14 -20.66 17.14
C ASP A 297 23.01 -20.82 18.66
N ASN A 298 23.50 -19.82 19.38
CA ASN A 298 23.46 -19.77 20.84
C ASN A 298 22.09 -19.33 21.39
N THR A 299 21.10 -19.09 20.53
CA THR A 299 19.73 -18.77 20.95
C THR A 299 19.08 -20.03 21.54
N PRO A 300 18.37 -19.97 22.69
CA PRO A 300 17.64 -21.12 23.23
C PRO A 300 16.67 -21.72 22.21
N ALA A 301 16.51 -23.04 22.21
CA ALA A 301 15.80 -23.76 21.16
C ALA A 301 14.35 -23.28 20.96
N GLU A 302 13.68 -22.92 22.04
CA GLU A 302 12.32 -22.36 22.09
C GLU A 302 12.19 -20.97 21.47
N TYR A 303 13.30 -20.24 21.30
CA TYR A 303 13.36 -18.91 20.67
C TYR A 303 14.09 -18.92 19.33
N ARG A 304 14.43 -20.09 18.80
CA ARG A 304 14.96 -20.21 17.43
C ARG A 304 13.84 -20.06 16.41
N SER A 305 14.16 -19.45 15.28
CA SER A 305 13.24 -19.30 14.15
C SER A 305 13.56 -20.26 13.02
N GLY A 306 12.54 -20.63 12.28
CA GLY A 306 12.65 -21.46 11.09
C GLY A 306 11.59 -22.54 11.05
N PHE A 307 10.68 -22.42 10.09
CA PHE A 307 9.69 -23.47 9.83
C PHE A 307 10.25 -24.63 8.98
N GLY A 308 11.45 -24.48 8.40
CA GLY A 308 12.18 -25.53 7.68
C GLY A 308 11.41 -26.17 6.52
N ALA A 309 11.85 -27.36 6.10
CA ALA A 309 11.22 -28.08 4.99
C ALA A 309 9.79 -28.55 5.30
N ASP A 310 9.51 -28.92 6.55
CA ASP A 310 8.17 -29.40 6.94
C ASP A 310 7.15 -28.26 6.94
N GLY A 311 7.53 -27.08 7.45
CA GLY A 311 6.67 -25.92 7.39
C GLY A 311 6.47 -25.40 5.97
N LEU A 312 7.49 -25.52 5.11
CA LEU A 312 7.35 -25.23 3.69
C LEU A 312 6.30 -26.14 3.02
N LYS A 313 6.36 -27.45 3.25
CA LYS A 313 5.35 -28.40 2.77
C LYS A 313 3.96 -28.06 3.29
N ALA A 314 3.86 -27.63 4.55
CA ALA A 314 2.58 -27.22 5.13
C ALA A 314 2.01 -25.95 4.48
N LEU A 315 2.84 -24.95 4.19
CA LEU A 315 2.44 -23.75 3.44
C LEU A 315 2.03 -24.08 2.01
N GLU A 316 2.75 -24.99 1.34
CA GLU A 316 2.39 -25.44 0.00
C GLU A 316 1.02 -26.15 0.00
N ALA A 317 0.82 -27.09 0.93
CA ALA A 317 -0.44 -27.81 1.10
C ALA A 317 -1.61 -26.86 1.42
N PHE A 318 -1.36 -25.83 2.23
CA PHE A 318 -2.34 -24.77 2.52
C PHE A 318 -2.85 -24.10 1.24
N VAL A 319 -1.94 -23.66 0.37
CA VAL A 319 -2.32 -23.01 -0.88
C VAL A 319 -3.01 -24.00 -1.82
N GLN A 320 -2.48 -25.22 -1.97
CA GLN A 320 -3.07 -26.25 -2.82
C GLN A 320 -4.54 -26.56 -2.46
N LYS A 321 -4.89 -26.48 -1.17
CA LYS A 321 -6.24 -26.72 -0.66
C LYS A 321 -7.17 -25.50 -0.68
N GLY A 322 -6.75 -24.39 -1.28
CA GLY A 322 -7.58 -23.19 -1.43
C GLY A 322 -7.04 -21.95 -0.73
N GLY A 323 -6.08 -22.09 0.18
CA GLY A 323 -5.50 -20.98 0.92
C GLY A 323 -4.92 -19.89 0.01
N THR A 324 -4.93 -18.65 0.49
CA THR A 324 -4.23 -17.54 -0.17
C THR A 324 -2.95 -17.21 0.60
N LEU A 325 -1.80 -17.33 -0.07
CA LEU A 325 -0.51 -16.90 0.48
C LEU A 325 -0.17 -15.51 -0.07
N VAL A 326 0.04 -14.52 0.80
CA VAL A 326 0.40 -13.15 0.42
C VAL A 326 1.85 -12.90 0.81
N THR A 327 2.66 -12.39 -0.11
CA THR A 327 4.09 -12.12 0.14
C THR A 327 4.44 -10.67 -0.18
N PHE A 328 5.31 -10.07 0.64
CA PHE A 328 5.83 -8.71 0.43
C PHE A 328 7.31 -8.73 0.10
N GLY A 329 7.71 -8.04 -0.98
CA GLY A 329 9.09 -7.96 -1.45
C GLY A 329 9.77 -9.34 -1.48
N GLN A 330 10.97 -9.41 -0.92
CA GLN A 330 11.83 -10.60 -0.87
C GLN A 330 11.21 -11.85 -0.24
N ALA A 331 10.09 -11.76 0.49
CA ALA A 331 9.39 -12.96 0.93
C ALA A 331 8.82 -13.78 -0.25
N GLY A 332 8.59 -13.12 -1.40
CA GLY A 332 8.13 -13.76 -2.64
C GLY A 332 9.11 -14.80 -3.19
N ASP A 333 10.41 -14.68 -2.89
CA ASP A 333 11.42 -15.66 -3.29
C ASP A 333 11.13 -17.06 -2.75
N LEU A 334 10.52 -17.17 -1.55
CA LEU A 334 10.12 -18.46 -0.99
C LEU A 334 9.15 -19.18 -1.93
N ALA A 335 8.07 -18.49 -2.33
CA ALA A 335 7.06 -19.08 -3.20
C ALA A 335 7.62 -19.35 -4.60
N ILE A 336 8.35 -18.39 -5.19
CA ILE A 336 8.94 -18.55 -6.53
C ILE A 336 9.85 -19.77 -6.59
N GLN A 337 10.79 -19.89 -5.64
CA GLN A 337 11.82 -20.94 -5.66
C GLN A 337 11.28 -22.29 -5.19
N ARG A 338 10.36 -22.31 -4.23
CA ARG A 338 9.94 -23.55 -3.57
C ARG A 338 8.64 -24.14 -4.13
N PHE A 339 7.73 -23.31 -4.65
CA PHE A 339 6.51 -23.77 -5.34
C PHE A 339 6.72 -23.84 -6.86
N THR A 340 7.94 -23.50 -7.32
CA THR A 340 8.35 -23.50 -8.73
C THR A 340 7.42 -22.65 -9.61
N LEU A 341 7.01 -21.48 -9.10
CA LEU A 341 6.06 -20.62 -9.81
C LEU A 341 6.65 -20.18 -11.16
N PRO A 342 5.81 -19.96 -12.20
CA PRO A 342 6.24 -19.55 -13.54
C PRO A 342 6.64 -18.06 -13.58
N LEU A 343 7.52 -17.65 -12.68
CA LEU A 343 7.97 -16.29 -12.48
C LEU A 343 9.48 -16.29 -12.23
N ARG A 344 10.15 -15.22 -12.68
CA ARG A 344 11.50 -14.89 -12.22
C ARG A 344 11.54 -13.45 -11.72
N ASN A 345 12.34 -13.22 -10.69
CA ASN A 345 12.70 -11.86 -10.27
C ASN A 345 13.81 -11.32 -11.18
N VAL A 346 13.51 -10.35 -12.04
CA VAL A 346 14.45 -9.84 -13.06
C VAL A 346 15.56 -8.98 -12.48
N VAL A 347 15.41 -8.48 -11.26
CA VAL A 347 16.44 -7.68 -10.56
C VAL A 347 17.25 -8.50 -9.56
N ALA A 348 16.96 -9.80 -9.43
CA ALA A 348 17.73 -10.68 -8.54
C ALA A 348 19.17 -10.84 -9.04
N GLY A 349 20.14 -10.64 -8.14
CA GLY A 349 21.56 -10.85 -8.42
C GLY A 349 22.24 -9.80 -9.29
N LEU A 350 21.51 -8.78 -9.76
CA LEU A 350 22.11 -7.68 -10.50
C LEU A 350 23.04 -6.85 -9.62
N ALA A 351 24.15 -6.38 -10.19
CA ALA A 351 25.03 -5.47 -9.50
C ALA A 351 24.35 -4.12 -9.25
N SER A 352 24.73 -3.41 -8.19
CA SER A 352 24.14 -2.10 -7.86
C SER A 352 24.41 -1.04 -8.95
N LYS A 353 25.38 -1.24 -9.83
CA LYS A 353 25.56 -0.39 -11.02
C LYS A 353 24.55 -0.67 -12.15
N GLU A 354 24.01 -1.88 -12.20
CA GLU A 354 23.05 -2.31 -13.22
C GLU A 354 21.62 -1.98 -12.81
N PHE A 355 21.28 -2.20 -11.55
CA PHE A 355 19.98 -1.82 -10.99
C PHE A 355 20.11 -1.32 -9.55
N TRP A 356 19.54 -0.14 -9.28
CA TRP A 356 19.59 0.48 -7.96
C TRP A 356 18.39 1.38 -7.74
N SER A 357 17.60 1.12 -6.70
CA SER A 357 16.40 1.91 -6.40
C SER A 357 16.04 1.94 -4.90
N PRO A 358 16.96 2.31 -3.98
CA PRO A 358 16.68 2.26 -2.54
C PRO A 358 15.70 3.37 -2.11
N GLY A 359 14.47 3.00 -1.75
CA GLY A 359 13.49 3.96 -1.22
C GLY A 359 13.14 5.03 -2.23
N SER A 360 12.66 4.59 -3.39
CA SER A 360 12.24 5.46 -4.49
C SER A 360 10.81 5.15 -4.89
N THR A 361 10.04 6.19 -5.21
CA THR A 361 8.67 6.05 -5.71
C THR A 361 8.72 5.86 -7.23
N LEU A 362 8.13 4.78 -7.70
CA LEU A 362 8.16 4.37 -9.10
C LEU A 362 6.74 4.37 -9.67
N ARG A 363 6.58 4.90 -10.89
CA ARG A 363 5.30 4.94 -11.60
C ARG A 363 4.88 3.55 -12.03
N VAL A 364 3.63 3.20 -11.70
CA VAL A 364 3.02 1.91 -12.02
C VAL A 364 1.60 2.11 -12.56
N ARG A 365 1.17 1.21 -13.43
CA ARG A 365 -0.23 1.03 -13.81
C ARG A 365 -0.82 -0.15 -13.04
N PHE A 366 -2.06 -0.02 -12.61
CA PHE A 366 -2.81 -1.08 -11.94
C PHE A 366 -3.91 -1.60 -12.86
N ASP A 367 -4.09 -2.92 -12.90
CA ASP A 367 -5.25 -3.53 -13.53
C ASP A 367 -6.45 -3.44 -12.57
N THR A 368 -7.24 -2.36 -12.70
CA THR A 368 -8.40 -2.11 -11.82
C THR A 368 -9.56 -3.09 -12.03
N SER A 369 -9.50 -3.95 -13.04
CA SER A 369 -10.44 -5.05 -13.21
C SER A 369 -10.09 -6.24 -12.29
N ASN A 370 -8.83 -6.35 -11.88
CA ASN A 370 -8.38 -7.39 -10.97
C ASN A 370 -8.91 -7.14 -9.54
N PRO A 371 -9.52 -8.14 -8.87
CA PRO A 371 -10.02 -8.00 -7.51
C PRO A 371 -9.00 -7.55 -6.47
N ILE A 372 -7.70 -7.80 -6.70
CA ILE A 372 -6.61 -7.34 -5.81
C ILE A 372 -6.38 -5.83 -5.96
N ALA A 373 -6.71 -5.23 -7.10
CA ALA A 373 -6.57 -3.81 -7.37
C ALA A 373 -7.91 -3.05 -7.38
N TYR A 374 -8.99 -3.65 -6.86
CA TYR A 374 -10.25 -2.94 -6.63
C TYR A 374 -10.06 -1.65 -5.83
N GLY A 375 -10.68 -0.57 -6.32
CA GLY A 375 -10.56 0.76 -5.72
C GLY A 375 -9.18 1.43 -5.90
N MET A 376 -8.21 0.82 -6.58
CA MET A 376 -6.98 1.50 -6.97
C MET A 376 -7.25 2.47 -8.13
N PRO A 377 -6.50 3.58 -8.25
CA PRO A 377 -6.46 4.34 -9.50
C PRO A 377 -5.78 3.50 -10.59
N ALA A 378 -6.05 3.80 -11.87
CA ALA A 378 -5.39 3.12 -12.99
C ALA A 378 -3.87 3.39 -13.05
N GLU A 379 -3.44 4.55 -12.55
CA GLU A 379 -2.03 4.92 -12.41
C GLU A 379 -1.74 5.33 -10.97
N GLY A 380 -0.57 4.95 -10.47
CA GLY A 380 -0.12 5.36 -9.15
C GLY A 380 1.37 5.15 -8.95
N LEU A 381 1.78 5.09 -7.69
CA LEU A 381 3.17 5.01 -7.29
C LEU A 381 3.38 3.79 -6.38
N ALA A 382 4.46 3.05 -6.61
CA ALA A 382 4.94 2.00 -5.74
C ALA A 382 6.27 2.44 -5.10
N LEU A 383 6.37 2.37 -3.78
CA LEU A 383 7.63 2.61 -3.08
C LEU A 383 8.52 1.38 -3.19
N PHE A 384 9.57 1.48 -4.01
CA PHE A 384 10.57 0.45 -4.15
C PHE A 384 11.63 0.58 -3.06
N MET A 385 11.88 -0.50 -2.34
CA MET A 385 12.84 -0.56 -1.24
C MET A 385 13.89 -1.63 -1.50
N ALA A 386 14.97 -1.63 -0.72
CA ALA A 386 15.84 -2.81 -0.64
C ALA A 386 15.00 -4.07 -0.32
N GLY A 387 15.31 -5.17 -1.01
CA GLY A 387 14.49 -6.39 -1.00
C GLY A 387 13.24 -6.31 -1.88
N GLY A 388 13.04 -5.24 -2.65
CA GLY A 388 12.02 -5.19 -3.69
C GLY A 388 12.33 -6.14 -4.84
N GLN A 389 11.29 -6.67 -5.47
CA GLN A 389 11.34 -7.63 -6.57
C GLN A 389 10.58 -7.08 -7.78
N VAL A 390 10.96 -7.53 -8.97
CA VAL A 390 10.28 -7.19 -10.22
C VAL A 390 10.12 -8.46 -11.02
N TYR A 391 8.91 -8.76 -11.47
CA TYR A 391 8.59 -10.07 -12.01
C TYR A 391 8.50 -10.07 -13.54
N GLU A 392 8.99 -11.16 -14.11
CA GLU A 392 8.69 -11.58 -15.48
C GLU A 392 8.11 -12.99 -15.45
N VAL A 393 7.04 -13.20 -16.23
CA VAL A 393 6.43 -14.51 -16.40
C VAL A 393 7.33 -15.37 -17.28
N THR A 394 7.73 -16.53 -16.76
CA THR A 394 8.52 -17.49 -17.53
C THR A 394 7.61 -18.34 -18.40
N SER A 395 8.11 -18.77 -19.57
CA SER A 395 7.36 -19.62 -20.49
C SER A 395 7.35 -21.06 -19.99
N THR A 396 6.21 -21.50 -19.46
CA THR A 396 5.94 -22.85 -18.98
C THR A 396 4.50 -23.23 -19.32
N ASP A 397 4.11 -24.46 -19.04
CA ASP A 397 2.73 -24.94 -19.11
C ASP A 397 1.79 -24.31 -18.07
N ARG A 398 2.31 -23.49 -17.14
CA ARG A 398 1.56 -22.76 -16.11
C ARG A 398 1.58 -21.24 -16.28
N SER A 399 2.14 -20.71 -17.37
CA SER A 399 2.20 -19.25 -17.58
C SER A 399 0.82 -18.58 -17.56
N GLN A 400 -0.23 -19.28 -17.99
CA GLN A 400 -1.62 -18.82 -17.96
C GLN A 400 -2.22 -18.70 -16.55
N ASP A 401 -1.59 -19.29 -15.54
CA ASP A 401 -2.03 -19.20 -14.15
C ASP A 401 -1.60 -17.87 -13.50
N VAL A 402 -0.84 -17.03 -14.21
CA VAL A 402 -0.36 -15.73 -13.73
C VAL A 402 -1.27 -14.59 -14.19
N GLU A 403 -1.75 -13.81 -13.25
CA GLU A 403 -2.41 -12.53 -13.49
C GLU A 403 -1.52 -11.37 -13.01
N VAL A 404 -1.31 -10.36 -13.86
CA VAL A 404 -0.52 -9.18 -13.52
C VAL A 404 -1.43 -8.12 -12.89
N ILE A 405 -1.14 -7.73 -11.64
CA ILE A 405 -1.92 -6.73 -10.89
C ILE A 405 -1.37 -5.34 -11.14
N SER A 406 -0.04 -5.19 -11.18
CA SER A 406 0.61 -3.92 -11.47
C SER A 406 1.81 -4.08 -12.38
N THR A 407 2.02 -3.08 -13.24
CA THR A 407 3.11 -3.04 -14.22
C THR A 407 3.84 -1.71 -14.12
N TYR A 408 5.17 -1.71 -14.08
CA TYR A 408 5.96 -0.48 -14.21
C TYR A 408 5.72 0.14 -15.59
N VAL A 409 5.65 1.47 -15.66
CA VAL A 409 5.44 2.17 -16.93
C VAL A 409 6.62 1.95 -17.90
N ASP A 410 6.47 2.39 -19.14
CA ASP A 410 7.41 2.12 -20.23
C ASP A 410 8.65 3.03 -20.22
N ARG A 411 8.53 4.24 -19.66
CA ARG A 411 9.62 5.21 -19.49
C ARG A 411 9.28 6.23 -18.41
N ASP A 412 10.26 7.01 -17.98
CA ASP A 412 10.14 8.01 -16.91
C ASP A 412 9.59 7.39 -15.62
N ILE A 413 10.04 6.17 -15.31
CA ILE A 413 9.52 5.35 -14.22
C ILE A 413 9.78 6.01 -12.87
N LEU A 414 10.94 6.64 -12.69
CA LEU A 414 11.27 7.32 -11.43
C LEU A 414 10.34 8.54 -11.21
N GLN A 415 9.50 8.46 -10.18
CA GLN A 415 8.83 9.64 -9.64
C GLN A 415 9.80 10.38 -8.72
N SER A 416 10.14 9.84 -7.55
CA SER A 416 11.13 10.45 -6.64
C SER A 416 12.13 9.43 -6.12
N GLY A 417 13.34 9.87 -5.84
CA GLY A 417 14.44 9.06 -5.29
C GLY A 417 15.58 8.90 -6.29
N TRP A 418 16.11 7.69 -6.41
CA TRP A 418 17.24 7.32 -7.25
C TRP A 418 16.92 6.04 -8.00
N LEU A 419 16.99 6.03 -9.33
CA LEU A 419 16.81 4.83 -10.13
C LEU A 419 17.97 4.69 -11.12
N LEU A 420 18.75 3.62 -10.97
CA LEU A 420 19.64 3.10 -12.01
C LEU A 420 19.00 1.86 -12.62
N GLY A 421 19.14 1.67 -13.93
CA GLY A 421 18.63 0.49 -14.62
C GLY A 421 17.14 0.53 -14.94
N GLU A 422 16.57 1.70 -15.24
CA GLU A 422 15.14 1.85 -15.58
C GLU A 422 14.66 0.83 -16.63
N GLN A 423 15.47 0.59 -17.65
CA GLN A 423 15.21 -0.36 -18.73
C GLN A 423 15.05 -1.82 -18.27
N VAL A 424 15.61 -2.18 -17.12
CA VAL A 424 15.51 -3.54 -16.55
C VAL A 424 14.07 -3.82 -16.10
N ILE A 425 13.38 -2.79 -15.59
CA ILE A 425 12.06 -2.93 -14.96
C ILE A 425 10.92 -2.42 -15.85
N ALA A 426 11.23 -1.67 -16.91
CA ALA A 426 10.25 -1.12 -17.83
C ALA A 426 9.28 -2.19 -18.35
N LYS A 427 7.98 -1.93 -18.22
CA LYS A 427 6.88 -2.85 -18.60
C LYS A 427 6.86 -4.20 -17.88
N LYS A 428 7.67 -4.40 -16.83
CA LYS A 428 7.66 -5.61 -16.02
C LYS A 428 6.65 -5.51 -14.89
N ALA A 429 6.27 -6.65 -14.32
CA ALA A 429 5.25 -6.71 -13.29
C ALA A 429 5.83 -6.31 -11.92
N GLY A 430 5.14 -5.43 -11.20
CA GLY A 430 5.43 -5.07 -9.81
C GLY A 430 4.61 -5.86 -8.80
N ALA A 431 3.49 -6.44 -9.23
CA ALA A 431 2.64 -7.31 -8.42
C ALA A 431 1.88 -8.30 -9.31
N VAL A 432 1.75 -9.55 -8.85
CA VAL A 432 1.08 -10.63 -9.59
C VAL A 432 0.28 -11.53 -8.64
N THR A 433 -0.72 -12.22 -9.19
CA THR A 433 -1.33 -13.41 -8.57
C THR A 433 -0.96 -14.64 -9.39
N VAL A 434 -0.67 -15.75 -8.72
CA VAL A 434 -0.45 -17.05 -9.37
C VAL A 434 -1.42 -18.07 -8.80
N LYS A 435 -2.25 -18.69 -9.64
CA LYS A 435 -3.08 -19.82 -9.22
C LYS A 435 -2.20 -21.01 -8.86
N TYR A 436 -2.49 -21.68 -7.75
CA TYR A 436 -1.72 -22.84 -7.28
C TYR A 436 -2.64 -23.85 -6.58
N GLY A 437 -2.91 -24.96 -7.25
CA GLY A 437 -3.96 -25.90 -6.84
C GLY A 437 -5.33 -25.23 -6.84
N ALA A 438 -6.08 -25.36 -5.74
CA ALA A 438 -7.37 -24.67 -5.55
C ALA A 438 -7.22 -23.23 -5.01
N GLY A 439 -6.02 -22.85 -4.55
CA GLY A 439 -5.73 -21.54 -3.99
C GLY A 439 -4.87 -20.68 -4.91
N LYS A 440 -4.19 -19.71 -4.31
CA LYS A 440 -3.35 -18.76 -5.04
C LYS A 440 -2.24 -18.15 -4.16
N VAL A 441 -1.19 -17.68 -4.83
CA VAL A 441 -0.15 -16.86 -4.23
C VAL A 441 -0.26 -15.44 -4.78
N VAL A 442 -0.37 -14.45 -3.90
CA VAL A 442 -0.32 -13.03 -4.25
C VAL A 442 1.09 -12.52 -3.92
N LEU A 443 1.83 -12.09 -4.95
CA LEU A 443 3.19 -11.60 -4.80
C LEU A 443 3.23 -10.10 -5.06
N PHE A 444 3.50 -9.32 -4.02
CA PHE A 444 3.82 -7.90 -4.15
C PHE A 444 5.33 -7.75 -4.18
N GLY A 445 5.89 -7.32 -5.32
CA GLY A 445 7.33 -7.10 -5.46
C GLY A 445 7.82 -5.89 -4.64
N PHE A 446 6.92 -5.00 -4.27
CA PHE A 446 7.16 -3.93 -3.29
C PHE A 446 6.45 -4.24 -1.97
N ARG A 447 6.65 -3.37 -0.99
CA ARG A 447 5.98 -3.47 0.32
C ARG A 447 4.77 -2.53 0.33
N PRO A 448 3.56 -3.01 -0.02
CA PRO A 448 2.39 -2.14 -0.19
C PRO A 448 1.94 -1.45 1.10
N GLN A 449 2.38 -1.94 2.26
CA GLN A 449 2.12 -1.34 3.57
C GLN A 449 3.28 -0.49 4.11
N HIS A 450 4.44 -0.46 3.43
CA HIS A 450 5.73 -0.01 3.98
C HIS A 450 5.63 1.02 5.11
N ARG A 451 6.06 0.61 6.30
CA ARG A 451 6.11 1.42 7.53
C ARG A 451 4.77 2.04 7.96
N ASP A 452 3.65 1.50 7.51
CA ASP A 452 2.33 2.10 7.67
C ASP A 452 2.26 3.54 7.12
N GLN A 453 3.01 3.83 6.05
CA GLN A 453 3.08 5.16 5.42
C GLN A 453 2.47 5.19 4.01
N THR A 454 2.40 4.03 3.35
CA THR A 454 2.07 3.93 1.93
C THR A 454 0.57 3.76 1.67
N HIS A 455 -0.25 4.69 2.17
CA HIS A 455 -1.70 4.68 2.00
C HIS A 455 -2.15 4.56 0.53
N GLY A 456 -1.31 5.00 -0.42
CA GLY A 456 -1.56 4.85 -1.84
C GLY A 456 -1.73 3.39 -2.28
N THR A 457 -1.11 2.45 -1.58
CA THR A 457 -1.06 1.02 -1.93
C THR A 457 -1.72 0.08 -0.90
N PHE A 458 -2.20 0.57 0.25
CA PHE A 458 -2.84 -0.27 1.28
C PHE A 458 -4.01 -1.11 0.77
N LYS A 459 -4.81 -0.56 -0.16
CA LYS A 459 -5.92 -1.28 -0.82
C LYS A 459 -5.52 -2.62 -1.40
N LEU A 460 -4.30 -2.74 -1.94
CA LEU A 460 -3.78 -4.00 -2.45
C LEU A 460 -3.73 -5.09 -1.37
N VAL A 461 -3.30 -4.71 -0.15
CA VAL A 461 -3.27 -5.63 0.99
C VAL A 461 -4.68 -5.97 1.43
N PHE A 462 -5.53 -4.98 1.68
CA PHE A 462 -6.90 -5.23 2.13
C PHE A 462 -7.68 -6.10 1.15
N ASN A 463 -7.49 -5.89 -0.15
CA ASN A 463 -8.10 -6.71 -1.18
C ASN A 463 -7.55 -8.14 -1.21
N ALA A 464 -6.26 -8.35 -0.96
CA ALA A 464 -5.68 -9.68 -0.85
C ALA A 464 -6.23 -10.45 0.36
N LEU A 465 -6.56 -9.74 1.45
CA LEU A 465 -7.17 -10.30 2.66
C LEU A 465 -8.65 -10.64 2.47
N LEU A 466 -9.42 -9.76 1.83
CA LEU A 466 -10.88 -9.93 1.66
C LEU A 466 -11.26 -10.81 0.46
N ASN A 467 -10.41 -10.91 -0.57
CA ASN A 467 -10.62 -11.78 -1.72
C ASN A 467 -9.82 -13.09 -1.60
N GLY A 468 -9.81 -13.72 -0.41
CA GLY A 468 -9.23 -15.05 -0.17
C GLY A 468 -9.90 -16.18 -0.98
N PRO A 469 -9.68 -17.48 -0.64
CA PRO A 469 -10.22 -18.63 -1.37
C PRO A 469 -11.62 -18.38 -1.94
N THR A 470 -11.69 -18.28 -3.26
CA THR A 470 -12.94 -18.16 -4.00
C THR A 470 -13.64 -19.51 -3.93
N GLY A 471 -14.46 -19.72 -2.90
CA GLY A 471 -15.55 -20.67 -2.99
C GLY A 471 -16.46 -20.23 -4.12
N ALA A 472 -16.28 -20.85 -5.30
CA ALA A 472 -17.10 -20.70 -6.50
C ALA A 472 -17.54 -19.26 -6.83
N ARG A 473 -16.64 -18.46 -7.41
CA ARG A 473 -17.12 -17.45 -8.36
C ARG A 473 -17.57 -18.22 -9.59
N ALA A 474 -18.88 -18.27 -9.83
CA ALA A 474 -19.45 -18.79 -11.06
C ALA A 474 -18.72 -18.12 -12.23
N SER A 475 -18.09 -18.94 -13.07
CA SER A 475 -17.49 -18.48 -14.31
C SER A 475 -18.58 -17.81 -15.14
N THR A 476 -18.55 -16.49 -15.25
CA THR A 476 -19.15 -15.82 -16.40
C THR A 476 -18.26 -16.11 -17.59
N THR A 477 -18.44 -17.30 -18.15
CA THR A 477 -17.91 -17.68 -19.44
C THR A 477 -18.58 -16.77 -20.46
N THR A 478 -17.89 -15.71 -20.87
CA THR A 478 -18.27 -14.94 -22.05
C THR A 478 -18.03 -15.84 -23.26
N SER A 479 -19.02 -16.66 -23.58
CA SER A 479 -19.13 -17.28 -24.88
C SER A 479 -19.51 -16.17 -25.88
N GLN A 480 -18.54 -15.70 -26.64
CA GLN A 480 -18.81 -15.08 -27.93
C GLN A 480 -18.31 -16.03 -29.02
N GLN A 481 -19.24 -16.88 -29.45
CA GLN A 481 -19.28 -17.34 -30.85
C GLN A 481 -19.97 -16.24 -31.67
N ARG A 482 -19.21 -15.60 -32.57
CA ARG A 482 -19.43 -15.63 -34.03
C ARG A 482 -18.30 -14.88 -34.72
#